data_AF-A0A969EYG7-F1
#
_entry.id   AF-A0A969EYG7-F1
#
_cell.length_a   1.000
_cell.length_b   1.000
_cell.length_c   1.000
_cell.angle_alpha   90.00
_cell.angle_beta   90.00
_cell.angle_gamma   90.00
#
_symmetry.space_group_name_H-M   'P 1'
#
loop_
_entity.id
_entity.type
_entity.pdbx_description
1 polymer ?
#
loop_
_entity_poly.entity_id
_entity_poly.type
_entity_poly.pdbx_seq_one_letter_code
_entity_poly.pdbx_strand_id
1 'polypeptide(L)'
;MSRAAYGPAMGFDAQAARERIAAMLYRQHYAAPLGGHAIDKLRGLFGNALDYAVGDRPADFGLQRLTAAGHWVFVHGTSWTNKEWPESFWTILARRAVAAGKSVLLPWGNEKERQRAERIAAASGASVAVRQSLGAIAKVLASASAVVSVDSGLGHLAAAFGVPTVALFGPTDSAQPAAVAQPSPI
;
A
#
# COMPACT_ATOMS: atom_id res chain seq x y z
N MET A 1 20.56 2.16 -16.18
CA MET A 1 19.76 2.40 -17.40
C MET A 1 19.35 3.88 -17.56
N SER A 2 20.16 4.88 -17.19
CA SER A 2 19.82 6.31 -17.39
C SER A 2 20.34 6.89 -18.72
N ARG A 3 21.27 6.23 -19.41
CA ARG A 3 21.86 6.70 -20.69
C ARG A 3 20.94 6.56 -21.91
N ALA A 4 19.76 5.95 -21.77
CA ALA A 4 18.81 5.72 -22.88
C ALA A 4 17.63 6.71 -22.88
N ALA A 5 17.51 7.58 -21.88
CA ALA A 5 16.47 8.60 -21.84
C ALA A 5 16.97 9.89 -22.50
N TYR A 6 16.18 10.44 -23.44
CA TYR A 6 16.41 11.77 -23.97
C TYR A 6 16.01 12.81 -22.90
N GLY A 7 17.00 13.43 -22.25
CA GLY A 7 16.79 14.50 -21.26
C GLY A 7 17.83 14.51 -20.13
N PRO A 8 17.88 15.58 -19.31
CA PRO A 8 18.73 15.63 -18.13
C PRO A 8 18.28 14.58 -17.11
N ALA A 9 19.19 13.66 -16.78
CA ALA A 9 18.98 12.68 -15.72
C ALA A 9 19.15 13.35 -14.35
N MET A 10 18.08 13.44 -13.58
CA MET A 10 18.04 14.06 -12.26
C MET A 10 17.68 13.00 -11.21
N GLY A 11 18.29 13.06 -10.02
CA GLY A 11 17.99 12.11 -8.96
C GLY A 11 18.60 12.47 -7.61
N PHE A 12 18.45 11.56 -6.65
CA PHE A 12 19.03 11.76 -5.32
C PHE A 12 20.57 11.73 -5.34
N ASP A 13 21.19 12.47 -4.43
CA ASP A 13 22.61 12.37 -4.17
C ASP A 13 23.00 11.01 -3.55
N ALA A 14 24.30 10.77 -3.40
CA ALA A 14 24.83 9.50 -2.87
C ALA A 14 24.54 9.26 -1.38
N GLN A 15 24.03 10.24 -0.63
CA GLN A 15 23.64 10.08 0.77
C GLN A 15 22.15 9.74 0.89
N ALA A 16 21.32 10.31 0.02
CA ALA A 16 19.88 10.11 -0.02
C ALA A 16 19.45 8.92 -0.90
N ALA A 17 20.26 8.51 -1.86
CA ALA A 17 19.97 7.38 -2.74
C ALA A 17 19.93 6.04 -1.98
N ARG A 18 18.93 5.21 -2.28
CA ARG A 18 18.82 3.84 -1.74
C ARG A 18 20.06 3.01 -2.02
N GLU A 19 20.62 3.16 -3.22
CA GLU A 19 21.90 2.59 -3.62
C GLU A 19 22.85 3.73 -3.99
N ARG A 20 23.90 3.92 -3.19
CA ARG A 20 24.79 5.11 -3.32
C ARG A 20 25.39 5.26 -4.72
N ILE A 21 25.69 4.13 -5.38
CA ILE A 21 26.29 4.10 -6.72
C ILE A 21 25.31 4.60 -7.78
N ALA A 22 23.98 4.51 -7.56
CA ALA A 22 22.99 5.03 -8.49
C ALA A 22 23.14 6.55 -8.72
N ALA A 23 23.68 7.29 -7.75
CA ALA A 23 23.94 8.71 -7.91
C ALA A 23 24.90 9.02 -9.07
N MET A 24 25.85 8.12 -9.38
CA MET A 24 26.77 8.28 -10.52
C MET A 24 26.07 8.28 -11.88
N LEU A 25 24.83 7.82 -11.94
CA LEU A 25 24.02 7.76 -13.16
C LEU A 25 23.18 9.01 -13.40
N TYR A 26 23.11 9.92 -12.42
CA TYR A 26 22.41 11.20 -12.51
C TYR A 26 23.39 12.33 -12.83
N ARG A 27 22.95 13.27 -13.66
CA ARG A 27 23.69 14.48 -14.05
C ARG A 27 23.46 15.63 -13.06
N GLN A 28 22.29 15.68 -12.45
CA GLN A 28 21.99 16.59 -11.34
C GLN A 28 21.55 15.79 -10.12
N HIS A 29 21.99 16.24 -8.97
CA HIS A 29 21.79 15.58 -7.68
C HIS A 29 21.03 16.48 -6.74
N TYR A 30 20.09 15.89 -6.00
CA TYR A 30 19.33 16.57 -4.97
C TYR A 30 19.46 15.83 -3.65
N ALA A 31 19.78 16.57 -2.59
CA ALA A 31 19.78 16.04 -1.25
C ALA A 31 18.35 15.80 -0.76
N ALA A 32 18.18 14.82 0.13
CA ALA A 32 16.96 14.63 0.89
C ALA A 32 17.32 14.33 2.34
N PRO A 33 16.48 14.71 3.32
CA PRO A 33 16.72 14.42 4.72
C PRO A 33 17.00 12.93 4.97
N LEU A 34 17.96 12.65 5.86
CA LEU A 34 18.26 11.32 6.37
C LEU A 34 17.16 10.89 7.36
N GLY A 35 16.01 10.49 6.82
CA GLY A 35 14.80 10.17 7.58
C GLY A 35 13.56 10.71 6.86
N GLY A 36 12.36 10.42 7.36
CA GLY A 36 11.10 10.91 6.78
C GLY A 36 10.47 9.99 5.72
N HIS A 37 9.18 10.21 5.45
CA HIS A 37 8.36 9.35 4.61
C HIS A 37 8.85 9.39 3.14
N ALA A 38 8.85 8.24 2.46
CA ALA A 38 9.36 8.13 1.09
C ALA A 38 8.66 9.08 0.11
N ILE A 39 7.35 9.32 0.32
CA ILE A 39 6.56 10.26 -0.47
C ILE A 39 7.08 11.69 -0.34
N ASP A 40 7.43 12.15 0.85
CA ASP A 40 7.90 13.52 1.06
C ASP A 40 9.27 13.74 0.40
N LYS A 41 10.13 12.73 0.44
CA LYS A 41 11.42 12.75 -0.28
C LYS A 41 11.20 12.85 -1.79
N LEU A 42 10.27 12.07 -2.34
CA LEU A 42 9.95 12.12 -3.76
C LEU A 42 9.33 13.47 -4.14
N ARG A 43 8.41 14.00 -3.34
CA ARG A 43 7.84 15.33 -3.56
C ARG A 43 8.92 16.41 -3.57
N GLY A 44 9.85 16.37 -2.61
CA GLY A 44 11.01 17.27 -2.54
C GLY A 44 11.93 17.15 -3.75
N LEU A 45 12.21 15.92 -4.22
CA LEU A 45 13.00 15.69 -5.43
C LEU A 45 12.35 16.36 -6.65
N PHE A 46 11.05 16.18 -6.85
CA PHE A 46 10.33 16.79 -7.97
C PHE A 46 10.24 18.32 -7.83
N GLY A 47 10.01 18.85 -6.62
CA GLY A 47 10.02 20.29 -6.36
C GLY A 47 11.33 20.94 -6.74
N ASN A 48 12.46 20.33 -6.34
CA ASN A 48 13.78 20.84 -6.71
C ASN A 48 14.10 20.65 -8.19
N ALA A 49 13.74 19.50 -8.78
CA ALA A 49 14.03 19.19 -10.18
C ALA A 49 13.20 20.02 -11.18
N LEU A 50 11.99 20.43 -10.80
CA LEU A 50 11.05 21.17 -11.64
C LEU A 50 10.84 22.63 -11.17
N ASP A 51 11.65 23.08 -10.22
CA ASP A 51 11.66 24.46 -9.69
C ASP A 51 10.29 24.94 -9.18
N TYR A 52 9.67 24.16 -8.29
CA TYR A 52 8.45 24.56 -7.60
C TYR A 52 8.48 24.26 -6.10
N ALA A 53 7.80 25.11 -5.33
CA ALA A 53 7.68 24.93 -3.88
C ALA A 53 6.75 23.77 -3.54
N VAL A 54 7.27 22.78 -2.80
CA VAL A 54 6.46 21.72 -2.19
C VAL A 54 5.84 22.30 -0.92
N GLY A 55 4.60 22.77 -1.00
CA GLY A 55 3.88 23.26 0.18
C GLY A 55 3.55 22.14 1.18
N ASP A 56 3.11 22.52 2.39
CA ASP A 56 2.84 21.63 3.53
C ASP A 56 1.57 20.77 3.40
N ARG A 57 0.90 20.82 2.24
CA ARG A 57 -0.29 20.00 2.00
C ARG A 57 0.06 18.51 2.09
N PRO A 58 -0.80 17.67 2.67
CA PRO A 58 -0.65 16.22 2.59
C PRO A 58 -0.52 15.75 1.14
N ALA A 59 0.11 14.60 0.95
CA ALA A 59 0.24 14.03 -0.39
C ALA A 59 -1.14 13.69 -0.97
N ASP A 60 -1.43 14.26 -2.14
CA ASP A 60 -2.58 13.91 -2.95
C ASP A 60 -2.14 12.93 -4.04
N PHE A 61 -2.64 11.69 -3.96
CA PHE A 61 -2.33 10.64 -4.92
C PHE A 61 -3.17 10.73 -6.21
N GLY A 62 -4.12 11.67 -6.30
CA GLY A 62 -5.06 11.77 -7.40
C GLY A 62 -6.03 10.58 -7.47
N LEU A 63 -6.15 9.80 -6.39
CA LEU A 63 -7.01 8.63 -6.29
C LEU A 63 -8.30 8.99 -5.55
N GLN A 64 -9.43 8.60 -6.12
CA GLN A 64 -10.74 8.90 -5.55
C GLN A 64 -11.35 7.64 -4.94
N ARG A 65 -11.87 7.80 -3.72
CA ARG A 65 -12.69 6.79 -3.07
C ARG A 65 -14.02 6.67 -3.82
N LEU A 66 -14.48 5.45 -4.04
CA LEU A 66 -15.80 5.18 -4.60
C LEU A 66 -16.83 5.08 -3.46
N THR A 67 -18.11 5.23 -3.80
CA THR A 67 -19.21 5.01 -2.85
C THR A 67 -19.05 3.64 -2.19
N ALA A 68 -19.09 3.60 -0.85
CA ALA A 68 -18.83 2.39 -0.09
C ALA A 68 -19.90 1.33 -0.37
N ALA A 69 -19.48 0.14 -0.83
CA ALA A 69 -20.37 -0.97 -1.15
C ALA A 69 -20.68 -1.87 0.05
N GLY A 70 -20.25 -1.50 1.26
CA GLY A 70 -20.62 -2.19 2.50
C GLY A 70 -19.76 -3.41 2.86
N HIS A 71 -18.75 -3.76 2.06
CA HIS A 71 -17.83 -4.87 2.33
C HIS A 71 -16.51 -4.43 2.99
N TRP A 72 -15.90 -5.35 3.71
CA TRP A 72 -14.54 -5.27 4.22
C TRP A 72 -13.63 -6.12 3.34
N VAL A 73 -12.38 -5.70 3.16
CA VAL A 73 -11.38 -6.47 2.39
C VAL A 73 -10.23 -6.86 3.30
N PHE A 74 -9.95 -8.16 3.39
CA PHE A 74 -8.84 -8.69 4.19
C PHE A 74 -7.72 -9.18 3.29
N VAL A 75 -6.68 -8.36 3.14
CA VAL A 75 -5.52 -8.65 2.30
C VAL A 75 -4.52 -9.50 3.10
N HIS A 76 -4.60 -10.82 2.91
CA HIS A 76 -3.80 -11.81 3.64
C HIS A 76 -2.48 -12.22 2.94
N GLY A 77 -2.23 -11.69 1.74
CA GLY A 77 -1.03 -11.98 0.94
C GLY A 77 0.07 -10.94 1.15
N THR A 78 1.31 -11.40 1.25
CA THR A 78 2.52 -10.56 1.27
C THR A 78 3.66 -11.27 0.54
N SER A 79 4.67 -10.53 0.11
CA SER A 79 5.80 -11.07 -0.64
C SER A 79 6.76 -11.91 0.20
N TRP A 80 6.76 -11.74 1.53
CA TRP A 80 7.69 -12.42 2.43
C TRP A 80 6.95 -13.23 3.48
N THR A 81 7.27 -14.52 3.60
CA THR A 81 6.60 -15.46 4.51
C THR A 81 6.68 -15.03 5.98
N ASN A 82 7.77 -14.35 6.39
CA ASN A 82 7.94 -13.84 7.75
C ASN A 82 7.06 -12.61 8.08
N LYS A 83 6.41 -12.01 7.08
CA LYS A 83 5.42 -10.94 7.24
C LYS A 83 3.98 -11.47 7.19
N GLU A 84 3.80 -12.78 7.00
CA GLU A 84 2.47 -13.39 7.02
C GLU A 84 1.91 -13.38 8.45
N TRP A 85 0.64 -13.01 8.56
CA TRP A 85 -0.12 -13.23 9.79
C TRP A 85 -0.72 -14.65 9.76
N PRO A 86 -0.66 -15.43 10.86
CA PRO A 86 -1.17 -16.79 10.89
C PRO A 86 -2.60 -16.93 10.36
N GLU A 87 -2.84 -17.95 9.55
CA GLU A 87 -4.13 -18.24 8.91
C GLU A 87 -5.27 -18.40 9.94
N SER A 88 -4.95 -18.96 11.12
CA SER A 88 -5.90 -19.10 12.23
C SER A 88 -6.43 -17.76 12.73
N PHE A 89 -5.58 -16.73 12.78
CA PHE A 89 -6.00 -15.41 13.22
C PHE A 89 -6.82 -14.67 12.17
N TRP A 90 -6.48 -14.81 10.89
CA TRP A 90 -7.36 -14.36 9.80
C TRP A 90 -8.73 -15.00 9.88
N THR A 91 -8.78 -16.31 10.14
CA THR A 91 -10.04 -17.04 10.33
C THR A 91 -10.85 -16.50 11.50
N ILE A 92 -10.22 -16.26 12.66
CA ILE A 92 -10.88 -15.69 13.84
C ILE A 92 -11.42 -14.30 13.54
N LEU A 93 -10.64 -13.44 12.89
CA LEU A 93 -11.03 -12.09 12.54
C LEU A 93 -12.20 -12.09 11.55
N ALA A 94 -12.13 -12.90 10.49
CA ALA A 94 -13.19 -13.05 9.50
C ALA A 94 -14.48 -13.56 10.13
N ARG A 95 -14.40 -14.57 11.00
CA ARG A 95 -15.56 -15.08 11.76
C ARG A 95 -16.23 -13.97 12.58
N ARG A 96 -15.44 -13.16 13.30
CA ARG A 96 -15.97 -12.05 14.11
C ARG A 96 -16.63 -10.98 13.26
N ALA A 97 -16.03 -10.61 12.13
CA ALA A 97 -16.59 -9.62 11.22
C ALA A 97 -17.90 -10.11 10.59
N VAL A 98 -17.93 -11.36 10.12
CA VAL A 98 -19.14 -11.99 9.57
C VAL A 98 -20.24 -12.11 10.63
N ALA A 99 -19.92 -12.53 11.85
CA ALA A 99 -20.87 -12.59 12.96
C ALA A 99 -21.43 -11.21 13.35
N ALA A 100 -20.68 -10.14 13.11
CA ALA A 100 -21.12 -8.76 13.27
C ALA A 100 -21.89 -8.20 12.05
N GLY A 101 -22.30 -9.07 11.11
CA GLY A 101 -23.07 -8.71 9.92
C GLY A 101 -22.28 -8.01 8.83
N LYS A 102 -20.94 -8.12 8.83
CA LYS A 102 -20.09 -7.54 7.78
C LYS A 102 -19.83 -8.56 6.66
N SER A 103 -19.94 -8.12 5.41
CA SER A 103 -19.46 -8.89 4.27
C SER A 103 -17.93 -8.77 4.18
N VAL A 104 -17.22 -9.89 4.17
CA VAL A 104 -15.74 -9.93 4.12
C VAL A 104 -15.29 -10.58 2.82
N LEU A 105 -14.41 -9.90 2.10
CA LEU A 105 -13.83 -10.35 0.84
C LEU A 105 -12.33 -10.63 0.98
N LEU A 106 -11.87 -11.77 0.46
CA LEU A 106 -10.49 -12.24 0.50
C LEU A 106 -9.87 -12.23 -0.91
N PRO A 107 -9.05 -11.24 -1.27
CA PRO A 107 -8.37 -11.18 -2.56
C PRO A 107 -7.11 -12.06 -2.59
N TRP A 108 -6.73 -12.49 -3.79
CA TRP A 108 -5.55 -13.31 -4.03
C TRP A 108 -4.93 -12.98 -5.39
N GLY A 109 -3.61 -13.08 -5.49
CA GLY A 109 -2.82 -12.86 -6.70
C GLY A 109 -2.16 -14.11 -7.27
N ASN A 110 -2.06 -15.18 -6.47
CA ASN A 110 -1.48 -16.46 -6.88
C ASN A 110 -2.24 -17.65 -6.26
N GLU A 111 -1.91 -18.86 -6.71
CA GLU A 111 -2.61 -20.09 -6.32
C GLU A 111 -2.47 -20.41 -4.82
N LYS A 112 -1.30 -20.16 -4.22
CA LYS A 112 -1.08 -20.35 -2.78
C LYS A 112 -1.99 -19.45 -1.95
N GLU A 113 -2.12 -18.18 -2.36
CA GLU A 113 -3.04 -17.22 -1.74
C GLU A 113 -4.50 -17.62 -1.94
N ARG A 114 -4.88 -18.11 -3.14
CA ARG A 114 -6.23 -18.61 -3.40
C ARG A 114 -6.62 -19.72 -2.44
N GLN A 115 -5.76 -20.73 -2.30
CA GLN A 115 -6.02 -21.86 -1.40
C GLN A 115 -6.12 -21.42 0.07
N ARG A 116 -5.32 -20.44 0.48
CA ARG A 116 -5.44 -19.82 1.81
C ARG A 116 -6.77 -19.11 1.97
N ALA A 117 -7.17 -18.30 1.00
CA ALA A 117 -8.44 -17.59 1.01
C ALA A 117 -9.62 -18.58 1.11
N GLU A 118 -9.58 -19.68 0.36
CA GLU A 118 -10.60 -20.73 0.37
C GLU A 118 -10.71 -21.40 1.75
N ARG A 119 -9.59 -21.74 2.40
CA ARG A 119 -9.61 -22.31 3.76
C ARG A 119 -10.17 -21.33 4.79
N ILE A 120 -9.77 -20.06 4.73
CA ILE A 120 -10.30 -19.02 5.62
C ILE A 120 -11.81 -18.84 5.39
N ALA A 121 -12.25 -18.73 4.13
CA ALA A 121 -13.63 -18.55 3.75
C ALA A 121 -14.51 -19.71 4.23
N ALA A 122 -14.10 -20.96 3.95
CA ALA A 122 -14.80 -22.17 4.37
C ALA A 122 -14.97 -22.22 5.90
N ALA A 123 -13.99 -21.73 6.65
CA ALA A 123 -14.05 -21.72 8.10
C ALA A 123 -14.83 -20.51 8.66
N SER A 124 -14.99 -19.40 7.94
CA SER A 124 -15.46 -18.12 8.51
C SER A 124 -16.77 -17.56 7.94
N GLY A 125 -17.22 -18.04 6.79
CA GLY A 125 -18.33 -17.42 6.06
C GLY A 125 -17.93 -16.17 5.25
N ALA A 126 -16.64 -15.84 5.18
CA ALA A 126 -16.12 -14.84 4.25
C ALA A 126 -16.22 -15.34 2.80
N SER A 127 -16.11 -14.43 1.84
CA SER A 127 -16.11 -14.73 0.40
C SER A 127 -14.71 -14.62 -0.18
N VAL A 128 -14.34 -15.56 -1.06
CA VAL A 128 -13.12 -15.46 -1.86
C VAL A 128 -13.39 -14.60 -3.08
N ALA A 129 -12.50 -13.64 -3.37
CA ALA A 129 -12.63 -12.84 -4.58
C ALA A 129 -12.44 -13.69 -5.84
N VAL A 130 -13.16 -13.36 -6.90
CA VAL A 130 -12.87 -13.92 -8.23
C VAL A 130 -11.50 -13.41 -8.70
N ARG A 131 -10.79 -14.18 -9.51
CA ARG A 131 -9.51 -13.74 -10.09
C ARG A 131 -9.71 -12.44 -10.87
N GLN A 132 -8.93 -11.42 -10.55
CA GLN A 132 -9.09 -10.07 -11.08
C GLN A 132 -7.74 -9.49 -11.50
N SER A 133 -7.79 -8.53 -12.43
CA SER A 133 -6.63 -7.67 -12.74
C SER A 133 -6.36 -6.69 -11.59
N LEU A 134 -5.16 -6.12 -11.55
CA LEU A 134 -4.81 -5.10 -10.55
C LEU A 134 -5.76 -3.89 -10.59
N GLY A 135 -6.17 -3.45 -11.78
CA GLY A 135 -7.13 -2.36 -11.92
C GLY A 135 -8.55 -2.72 -11.42
N ALA A 136 -8.96 -3.97 -11.56
CA ALA A 136 -10.26 -4.42 -11.04
C ALA A 136 -10.25 -4.52 -9.51
N ILE A 137 -9.19 -5.09 -8.91
CA ILE A 137 -9.08 -5.14 -7.44
C ILE A 137 -8.92 -3.74 -6.83
N ALA A 138 -8.27 -2.80 -7.53
CA ALA A 138 -8.20 -1.40 -7.11
C ALA A 138 -9.60 -0.78 -6.94
N LYS A 139 -10.54 -1.06 -7.84
CA LYS A 139 -11.94 -0.61 -7.72
C LYS A 139 -12.65 -1.24 -6.52
N VAL A 140 -12.38 -2.51 -6.24
CA VAL A 140 -12.91 -3.21 -5.06
C VAL A 140 -12.40 -2.61 -3.76
N LEU A 141 -11.12 -2.24 -3.71
CA LEU A 141 -10.52 -1.54 -2.58
C LEU A 141 -11.11 -0.14 -2.44
N ALA A 142 -11.22 0.63 -3.52
CA ALA A 142 -11.72 1.99 -3.51
C ALA A 142 -13.18 2.10 -3.03
N SER A 143 -14.00 1.05 -3.18
CA SER A 143 -15.37 0.98 -2.66
C SER A 143 -15.50 0.23 -1.33
N ALA A 144 -14.39 -0.22 -0.73
CA ALA A 144 -14.44 -0.92 0.55
C ALA A 144 -14.80 0.04 1.70
N SER A 145 -15.53 -0.49 2.68
CA SER A 145 -15.83 0.23 3.91
C SER A 145 -14.64 0.25 4.86
N ALA A 146 -13.85 -0.83 4.87
CA ALA A 146 -12.61 -0.95 5.63
C ALA A 146 -11.68 -2.00 5.01
N VAL A 147 -10.38 -1.87 5.25
CA VAL A 147 -9.37 -2.85 4.83
C VAL A 147 -8.52 -3.27 6.02
N VAL A 148 -8.25 -4.56 6.13
CA VAL A 148 -7.21 -5.09 7.02
C VAL A 148 -6.18 -5.77 6.14
N SER A 149 -4.91 -5.42 6.30
CA SER A 149 -3.85 -5.96 5.43
C SER A 149 -2.60 -6.28 6.21
N VAL A 150 -1.86 -7.31 5.81
CA VAL A 150 -0.42 -7.35 6.10
C VAL A 150 0.33 -6.28 5.28
N ASP A 151 1.59 -6.01 5.61
CA ASP A 151 2.48 -5.16 4.81
C ASP A 151 2.56 -5.69 3.35
N SER A 152 1.81 -5.05 2.47
CA SER A 152 1.52 -5.47 1.10
C SER A 152 1.13 -4.27 0.24
N GLY A 153 1.45 -4.32 -1.05
CA GLY A 153 1.13 -3.23 -1.98
C GLY A 153 -0.37 -2.91 -2.06
N LEU A 154 -1.26 -3.90 -1.92
CA LEU A 154 -2.71 -3.68 -1.90
C LEU A 154 -3.17 -2.93 -0.64
N GLY A 155 -2.52 -3.15 0.52
CA GLY A 155 -2.78 -2.37 1.73
C GLY A 155 -2.39 -0.89 1.55
N HIS A 156 -1.21 -0.62 0.98
CA HIS A 156 -0.78 0.74 0.65
C HIS A 156 -1.72 1.41 -0.36
N LEU A 157 -2.21 0.66 -1.35
CA LEU A 157 -3.18 1.16 -2.34
C LEU A 157 -4.52 1.54 -1.70
N ALA A 158 -5.02 0.73 -0.75
CA ALA A 158 -6.24 1.05 -0.01
C ALA A 158 -6.10 2.35 0.81
N ALA A 159 -4.95 2.51 1.48
CA ALA A 159 -4.64 3.75 2.19
C ALA A 159 -4.58 4.96 1.25
N ALA A 160 -3.98 4.80 0.07
CA ALA A 160 -3.93 5.86 -0.95
C ALA A 160 -5.31 6.28 -1.50
N PHE A 161 -6.30 5.37 -1.49
CA PHE A 161 -7.71 5.69 -1.77
C PHE A 161 -8.44 6.37 -0.60
N GLY A 162 -7.80 6.56 0.55
CA GLY A 162 -8.44 7.11 1.75
C GLY A 162 -9.42 6.14 2.42
N VAL A 163 -9.25 4.83 2.20
CA VAL A 163 -10.09 3.81 2.85
C VAL A 163 -9.55 3.54 4.26
N PRO A 164 -10.41 3.48 5.29
CA PRO A 164 -9.98 3.11 6.64
C PRO A 164 -9.24 1.77 6.62
N THR A 165 -7.94 1.81 6.93
CA THR A 165 -7.04 0.67 6.74
C THR A 165 -6.28 0.37 8.03
N VAL A 166 -6.30 -0.91 8.45
CA VAL A 166 -5.46 -1.45 9.51
C VAL A 166 -4.36 -2.29 8.89
N ALA A 167 -3.11 -1.84 9.02
CA ALA A 167 -1.94 -2.56 8.54
C ALA A 167 -1.28 -3.35 9.69
N LEU A 168 -1.11 -4.65 9.47
CA LEU A 168 -0.44 -5.58 10.39
C LEU A 168 1.02 -5.73 9.95
N PHE A 169 1.93 -5.38 10.85
CA PHE A 169 3.37 -5.52 10.64
C PHE A 169 3.91 -6.69 11.45
N GLY A 170 4.66 -7.57 10.79
CA GLY A 170 5.44 -8.63 11.45
C GLY A 170 6.69 -8.04 12.15
N PRO A 171 7.72 -8.85 12.47
CA PRO A 171 8.92 -8.40 13.19
C PRO A 171 9.85 -7.47 12.37
N THR A 172 9.34 -6.85 11.31
CA THR A 172 10.06 -5.79 10.59
C THR A 172 9.73 -4.45 11.25
N ASP A 173 10.77 -3.72 11.64
CA ASP A 173 10.75 -2.44 12.33
C ASP A 173 9.70 -1.46 11.75
N SER A 174 8.78 -0.99 12.61
CA SER A 174 7.72 -0.03 12.29
C SER A 174 8.21 1.41 12.15
N ALA A 175 9.53 1.64 12.25
CA ALA A 175 10.16 2.95 12.11
C ALA A 175 10.10 3.57 10.69
N GLN A 176 9.55 2.86 9.69
CA GLN A 176 9.12 3.50 8.45
C GLN A 176 7.63 3.84 8.54
N PRO A 177 7.25 5.14 8.50
CA PRO A 177 5.87 5.52 8.65
C PRO A 177 5.05 4.89 7.51
N ALA A 178 4.05 4.11 7.89
CA ALA A 178 3.01 3.64 6.98
C ALA A 178 2.31 4.84 6.34
N ALA A 179 1.81 4.69 5.11
CA ALA A 179 0.98 5.69 4.46
C ALA A 179 -0.32 5.86 5.28
N VAL A 180 -0.33 6.81 6.22
CA VAL A 180 -1.55 7.21 6.94
C VAL A 180 -2.23 8.28 6.10
N ALA A 181 -3.28 7.90 5.38
CA ALA A 181 -4.28 8.87 4.96
C ALA A 181 -4.99 9.37 6.23
N GLN A 182 -4.67 10.60 6.64
CA GLN A 182 -5.38 11.28 7.72
C GLN A 182 -6.83 11.52 7.26
N PRO A 183 -7.85 11.20 8.08
CA PRO A 183 -9.23 11.51 7.74
C PRO A 183 -9.41 13.04 7.66
N SER A 184 -10.08 13.50 6.61
CA SER A 184 -10.48 14.91 6.49
C SER A 184 -11.39 15.30 7.67
N PRO A 185 -11.16 16.46 8.32
CA PRO A 185 -12.10 16.96 9.32
C PRO A 185 -13.44 17.30 8.65
N ILE A 186 -14.54 16.92 9.32
CA ILE A 186 -15.92 17.27 8.99
C ILE A 186 -16.12 18.76 9.23
#